data_AF-A0AAN8GCU0-F1
#
_entry.id   AF-A0AAN8GCU0-F1
#
_cell.length_a   1.000
_cell.length_b   1.000
_cell.length_c   1.000
_cell.angle_alpha   90.00
_cell.angle_beta   90.00
_cell.angle_gamma   90.00
#
_symmetry.space_group_name_H-M   'P 1'
#
loop_
_entity.id
_entity.type
_entity.pdbx_description
1 polymer ?
#
loop_
_entity_poly.entity_id
_entity_poly.type
_entity_poly.pdbx_seq_one_letter_code
_entity_poly.pdbx_strand_id
1 'polypeptide(L)'
;MDIAKLFHFCKTGDLQNLIYLVEEKEVDVNVRDKWDSTPLYYACLCGHKKMVKYLLYNGAKCEASTFDGERCLYGALTDEIRSELKKHNMISSRLIRRDMYDEFLRRIQEGNCYEDVIFDVHGVQFPAHKCILSARSEYFAIQFKTRWKDRRVISLRNEMIQSNAFGKILRYLYLGCLETQFDNLDDCLNIAKQCQLMGLMEKIEDVCRRKFSLESMKVGVQVNMMIIEPQDKSQELKMDLGQLVNEAVPTALKKWVPGELPFEPETSLLYHDVCFQVEDHIFNCHKVFFCGRSDYFKALVEDHFGECCHNGDVPVIKIKDISVQVFLLVLQYIYQDNCELSEGIVFEVLCAADLYLLPGLKRLCAKNMVQYLDVQNTLPILQSARLFNLPRLESQCAEFIANNLSWFLSDIGFVEFVKEDAQSIKEREETDSIDIIDEIRYYISNFVQNYSDMEEAQERLRKIDDFLFELELDG
;
A
#
# COMPACT_ATOMS: atom_id res chain seq x y z
N MET A 1 -3.23 -7.13 -22.70
CA MET A 1 -3.88 -5.99 -23.38
C MET A 1 -3.50 -4.63 -22.79
N ASP A 2 -3.42 -4.54 -21.45
CA ASP A 2 -3.38 -3.25 -20.74
C ASP A 2 -2.03 -2.51 -20.80
N ILE A 3 -0.89 -3.21 -20.89
CA ILE A 3 0.42 -2.56 -21.08
C ILE A 3 0.48 -1.82 -22.43
N ALA A 4 0.05 -2.48 -23.51
CA ALA A 4 0.00 -1.85 -24.83
C ALA A 4 -0.96 -0.65 -24.87
N LYS A 5 -2.11 -0.75 -24.19
CA LYS A 5 -3.06 0.35 -23.99
C LYS A 5 -2.44 1.51 -23.19
N LEU A 6 -1.70 1.22 -22.11
CA LEU A 6 -1.00 2.24 -21.33
C LEU A 6 -0.03 3.06 -22.21
N PHE A 7 0.77 2.38 -23.02
CA PHE A 7 1.67 3.06 -23.97
C PHE A 7 0.91 3.84 -25.05
N HIS A 8 -0.23 3.31 -25.53
CA HIS A 8 -1.08 4.02 -26.49
C HIS A 8 -1.66 5.30 -25.88
N PHE A 9 -2.23 5.23 -24.67
CA PHE A 9 -2.76 6.39 -23.96
C PHE A 9 -1.67 7.43 -23.65
N CYS A 10 -0.45 6.98 -23.33
CA CYS A 10 0.70 7.87 -23.17
C CYS A 10 1.08 8.63 -24.45
N LYS A 11 0.80 8.07 -25.63
CA LYS A 11 1.05 8.71 -26.92
C LYS A 11 -0.09 9.64 -27.32
N THR A 12 -1.34 9.23 -27.12
CA THR A 12 -2.53 9.99 -27.51
C THR A 12 -2.91 11.09 -26.51
N GLY A 13 -2.47 10.98 -25.26
CA GLY A 13 -2.78 11.94 -24.19
C GLY A 13 -4.10 11.67 -23.47
N ASP A 14 -4.66 10.46 -23.64
CA ASP A 14 -5.89 10.02 -22.98
C ASP A 14 -5.67 9.75 -21.47
N LEU A 15 -5.78 10.81 -20.68
CA LEU A 15 -5.54 10.75 -19.24
C LEU A 15 -6.61 9.94 -18.50
N GLN A 16 -7.88 9.98 -18.91
CA GLN A 16 -8.95 9.32 -18.18
C GLN A 16 -8.83 7.80 -18.25
N ASN A 17 -8.56 7.26 -19.45
CA ASN A 17 -8.37 5.83 -19.59
C ASN A 17 -7.04 5.35 -19.01
N LEU A 18 -6.00 6.21 -19.00
CA LEU A 18 -4.76 5.91 -18.27
C LEU A 18 -4.99 5.83 -16.76
N ILE A 19 -5.76 6.76 -16.19
CA ILE A 19 -6.13 6.73 -14.77
C ILE A 19 -6.85 5.41 -14.45
N TYR A 20 -7.84 5.01 -15.25
CA TYR A 20 -8.53 3.74 -15.07
C TYR A 20 -7.57 2.53 -15.07
N LEU A 21 -6.63 2.47 -16.02
CA LEU A 21 -5.65 1.38 -16.05
C LEU A 21 -4.72 1.35 -14.83
N VAL A 22 -4.32 2.51 -14.34
CA VAL A 22 -3.38 2.61 -13.22
C VAL A 22 -4.11 2.37 -11.88
N GLU A 23 -5.34 2.84 -11.73
CA GLU A 23 -6.08 2.81 -10.47
C GLU A 23 -6.90 1.53 -10.30
N GLU A 24 -7.62 1.09 -11.35
CA GLU A 24 -8.51 -0.07 -11.27
C GLU A 24 -7.80 -1.36 -11.67
N LYS A 25 -6.93 -1.31 -12.69
CA LYS A 25 -6.20 -2.49 -13.18
C LYS A 25 -4.79 -2.64 -12.59
N GLU A 26 -4.35 -1.70 -11.77
CA GLU A 26 -3.05 -1.70 -11.09
C GLU A 26 -1.84 -1.94 -12.02
N VAL A 27 -1.92 -1.43 -13.25
CA VAL A 27 -0.83 -1.57 -14.22
C VAL A 27 0.38 -0.77 -13.75
N ASP A 28 1.54 -1.41 -13.66
CA ASP A 28 2.78 -0.75 -13.26
C ASP A 28 3.18 0.34 -14.28
N VAL A 29 3.29 1.59 -13.81
CA VAL A 29 3.69 2.74 -14.63
C VAL A 29 5.14 2.70 -15.08
N ASN A 30 5.94 1.77 -14.55
CA ASN A 30 7.35 1.57 -14.88
C ASN A 30 7.60 0.36 -15.80
N VAL A 31 6.57 -0.18 -16.43
CA VAL A 31 6.69 -1.22 -17.47
C VAL A 31 7.57 -0.74 -18.63
N ARG A 32 8.17 -1.70 -19.34
CA ARG A 32 9.02 -1.45 -20.49
C ARG A 32 8.41 -2.07 -21.73
N ASP A 33 8.49 -1.37 -22.85
CA ASP A 33 8.12 -1.93 -24.14
C ASP A 33 9.30 -2.67 -24.80
N LYS A 34 9.08 -3.18 -26.02
CA LYS A 34 10.09 -3.88 -26.81
C LYS A 34 11.31 -3.04 -27.20
N TRP A 35 11.26 -1.71 -27.03
CA TRP A 35 12.37 -0.79 -27.27
C TRP A 35 12.95 -0.24 -25.96
N ASP A 36 12.70 -0.93 -24.86
CA ASP A 36 13.20 -0.58 -23.54
C ASP A 36 12.74 0.82 -23.08
N SER A 37 11.59 1.29 -23.57
CA SER A 37 11.05 2.61 -23.28
C SER A 37 9.92 2.55 -22.25
N THR A 38 9.82 3.61 -21.43
CA THR A 38 8.83 3.71 -20.35
C THR A 38 7.60 4.54 -20.77
N PRO A 39 6.43 4.33 -20.13
CA PRO A 39 5.23 5.14 -20.36
C PRO A 39 5.49 6.64 -20.17
N LEU A 40 6.26 7.00 -19.13
CA LEU A 40 6.63 8.39 -18.84
C LEU A 40 7.39 9.04 -20.00
N TYR A 41 8.32 8.31 -20.62
CA TYR A 41 9.08 8.81 -21.76
C TYR A 41 8.15 9.24 -22.91
N TYR A 42 7.15 8.42 -23.25
CA TYR A 42 6.19 8.75 -24.31
C TYR A 42 5.31 9.95 -23.94
N ALA A 43 4.85 10.05 -22.70
CA ALA A 43 4.08 11.21 -22.24
C ALA A 43 4.92 12.51 -22.34
N CYS A 44 6.22 12.44 -22.04
CA CYS A 44 7.15 13.57 -22.18
C CYS A 44 7.40 13.94 -23.65
N LEU A 45 7.62 12.93 -24.49
CA LEU A 45 7.87 13.07 -25.93
C LEU A 45 6.68 13.66 -26.68
N CYS A 46 5.47 13.23 -26.34
CA CYS A 46 4.24 13.71 -26.95
C CYS A 46 3.72 15.01 -26.33
N GLY A 47 4.35 15.52 -25.26
CA GLY A 47 4.03 16.82 -24.68
C GLY A 47 2.82 16.84 -23.74
N HIS A 48 2.39 15.70 -23.23
CA HIS A 48 1.17 15.58 -22.42
C HIS A 48 1.43 15.96 -20.96
N LYS A 49 1.58 17.26 -20.67
CA LYS A 49 1.97 17.77 -19.33
C LYS A 49 1.14 17.22 -18.18
N LYS A 50 -0.20 17.19 -18.29
CA LYS A 50 -1.08 16.66 -17.23
C LYS A 50 -0.82 15.18 -16.97
N MET A 51 -0.55 14.42 -18.02
CA MET A 51 -0.23 13.01 -17.95
C MET A 51 1.17 12.76 -17.40
N VAL A 52 2.16 13.57 -17.78
CA VAL A 52 3.49 13.54 -17.17
C VAL A 52 3.38 13.77 -15.67
N LYS A 53 2.65 14.81 -15.23
CA LYS A 53 2.38 15.02 -13.81
C LYS A 53 1.75 13.80 -13.17
N TYR A 54 0.69 13.26 -13.78
CA TYR A 54 0.00 12.09 -13.23
C TYR A 54 0.92 10.87 -13.11
N LEU A 55 1.68 10.52 -14.15
CA LEU A 55 2.60 9.36 -14.13
C LEU A 55 3.70 9.55 -13.08
N LEU A 56 4.27 10.76 -13.01
CA LEU A 56 5.21 11.13 -11.96
C LEU A 56 4.56 11.00 -10.57
N TYR A 57 3.33 11.48 -10.39
CA TYR A 57 2.42 11.30 -9.24
C TYR A 57 1.90 9.87 -9.02
N ASN A 58 2.29 8.91 -9.84
CA ASN A 58 2.02 7.48 -9.61
C ASN A 58 3.30 6.65 -9.60
N GLY A 59 4.47 7.28 -9.38
CA GLY A 59 5.72 6.58 -9.11
C GLY A 59 6.51 6.20 -10.35
N ALA A 60 6.28 6.90 -11.47
CA ALA A 60 7.14 6.76 -12.64
C ALA A 60 8.56 7.23 -12.31
N LYS A 61 9.54 6.32 -12.52
CA LYS A 61 10.95 6.55 -12.27
C LYS A 61 11.49 7.61 -13.24
N CYS A 62 12.05 8.68 -12.69
CA CYS A 62 12.61 9.77 -13.49
C CYS A 62 13.82 10.41 -12.80
N GLU A 63 14.86 9.63 -12.53
CA GLU A 63 16.09 10.14 -11.91
C GLU A 63 17.01 10.77 -12.96
N ALA A 64 17.41 12.02 -12.75
CA ALA A 64 18.20 12.79 -13.72
C ALA A 64 19.57 12.17 -14.08
N SER A 65 20.11 11.30 -13.22
CA SER A 65 21.37 10.57 -13.44
C SER A 65 21.18 9.17 -14.03
N THR A 66 19.94 8.77 -14.32
CA THR A 66 19.64 7.49 -14.96
C THR A 66 19.37 7.67 -16.43
N PHE A 67 19.65 6.62 -17.22
CA PHE A 67 19.37 6.60 -18.65
C PHE A 67 17.91 6.96 -18.96
N ASP A 68 16.96 6.50 -18.15
CA ASP A 68 15.54 6.78 -18.33
C ASP A 68 15.17 8.23 -18.02
N GLY A 69 15.71 8.81 -16.94
CA GLY A 69 15.45 10.20 -16.59
C GLY A 69 16.10 11.18 -17.55
N GLU A 70 17.31 10.89 -18.04
CA GLU A 70 17.95 11.67 -19.10
C GLU A 70 17.09 11.64 -20.37
N ARG A 71 16.61 10.47 -20.79
CA ARG A 71 15.72 10.35 -21.96
C ARG A 71 14.42 11.13 -21.80
N CYS A 72 13.82 11.16 -20.61
CA CYS A 72 12.63 11.97 -20.35
C CYS A 72 12.94 13.46 -20.42
N LEU A 73 14.09 13.90 -19.89
CA LEU A 73 14.53 15.31 -19.91
C LEU A 73 14.89 15.80 -21.32
N TYR A 74 15.60 14.99 -22.09
CA TYR A 74 15.96 15.28 -23.49
C TYR A 74 14.75 15.17 -24.41
N GLY A 75 13.88 14.18 -24.19
CA GLY A 75 12.68 13.93 -24.97
C GLY A 75 11.51 14.87 -24.66
N ALA A 76 11.57 15.66 -23.58
CA ALA A 76 10.49 16.57 -23.21
C ALA A 76 10.20 17.60 -24.31
N LEU A 77 8.98 17.55 -24.85
CA LEU A 77 8.52 18.43 -25.94
C LEU A 77 8.49 19.92 -25.52
N THR A 78 8.24 20.21 -24.25
CA THR A 78 8.09 21.59 -23.73
C THR A 78 9.00 21.87 -22.54
N ASP A 79 9.42 23.13 -22.41
CA ASP A 79 10.23 23.61 -21.28
C ASP A 79 9.51 23.48 -19.94
N GLU A 80 8.17 23.57 -19.95
CA GLU A 80 7.34 23.36 -18.77
C GLU A 80 7.42 21.92 -18.26
N ILE A 81 7.38 20.93 -19.17
CA ILE A 81 7.56 19.51 -18.82
C ILE A 81 8.97 19.30 -18.28
N ARG A 82 9.99 19.90 -18.91
CA ARG A 82 11.38 19.80 -18.44
C ARG A 82 11.56 20.42 -17.05
N SER A 83 10.90 21.55 -16.77
CA SER A 83 10.86 22.17 -15.45
C SER A 83 10.19 21.28 -14.43
N GLU A 84 9.05 20.66 -14.79
CA GLU A 84 8.34 19.73 -13.92
C GLU A 84 9.18 18.47 -13.60
N LEU A 85 9.85 17.87 -14.59
CA LEU A 85 10.74 16.71 -14.37
C LEU A 85 11.94 17.04 -13.47
N LYS A 86 12.51 18.25 -13.61
CA LYS A 86 13.59 18.74 -12.73
C LYS A 86 13.10 19.01 -11.32
N LYS A 87 11.92 19.63 -11.17
CA LYS A 87 11.26 19.86 -9.89
C LYS A 87 10.92 18.53 -9.21
N HIS A 88 10.42 17.57 -9.98
CA HIS A 88 10.11 16.23 -9.51
C HIS A 88 11.37 15.47 -9.08
N ASN A 89 12.50 15.63 -9.77
CA ASN A 89 13.80 15.10 -9.31
C ASN A 89 14.24 15.65 -7.94
N MET A 90 13.84 16.88 -7.59
CA MET A 90 14.13 17.46 -6.27
C MET A 90 13.10 17.04 -5.19
N ILE A 91 11.93 16.54 -5.59
CA ILE A 91 10.80 16.18 -4.70
C ILE A 91 10.63 14.66 -4.55
N SER A 92 11.07 13.88 -5.53
CA SER A 92 10.55 12.53 -5.75
C SER A 92 11.64 11.48 -5.89
N SER A 93 12.12 11.04 -4.75
CA SER A 93 12.40 9.61 -4.57
C SER A 93 11.23 8.87 -3.89
N ARG A 94 10.42 9.45 -2.98
CA ARG A 94 9.47 8.62 -2.17
C ARG A 94 8.07 9.13 -1.83
N LEU A 95 7.62 10.32 -2.21
CA LEU A 95 6.23 10.73 -1.90
C LEU A 95 5.16 9.98 -2.72
N ILE A 96 5.56 9.08 -3.61
CA ILE A 96 4.76 8.63 -4.73
C ILE A 96 4.98 7.14 -5.03
N ARG A 97 4.82 6.31 -4.01
CA ARG A 97 4.01 5.11 -4.20
C ARG A 97 2.73 5.41 -3.44
N ARG A 98 1.56 5.12 -4.03
CA ARG A 98 0.30 5.05 -3.28
C ARG A 98 0.37 3.84 -2.35
N ASP A 99 1.33 3.81 -1.43
CA ASP A 99 1.21 2.94 -0.27
C ASP A 99 0.10 3.57 0.58
N MET A 100 -1.07 2.94 0.53
CA MET A 100 -2.27 3.37 1.25
C MET A 100 -1.98 3.55 2.75
N TYR A 101 -0.97 2.84 3.28
CA TYR A 101 -0.50 2.98 4.65
C TYR A 101 0.26 4.28 4.91
N ASP A 102 1.23 4.64 4.07
CA ASP A 102 1.98 5.89 4.22
C ASP A 102 1.06 7.10 4.05
N GLU A 103 0.08 7.02 3.13
CA GLU A 103 -0.93 8.07 2.95
C GLU A 103 -1.90 8.14 4.14
N PHE A 104 -2.27 7.01 4.73
CA PHE A 104 -2.99 6.98 6.00
C PHE A 104 -2.21 7.70 7.11
N LEU A 105 -0.93 7.36 7.30
CA LEU A 105 -0.09 7.96 8.35
C LEU A 105 0.11 9.46 8.13
N ARG A 106 0.22 9.90 6.88
CA ARG A 106 0.28 11.33 6.53
C ARG A 106 -1.01 12.05 6.88
N ARG A 107 -2.16 11.48 6.50
CA ARG A 107 -3.48 12.06 6.78
C ARG A 107 -3.72 12.25 8.28
N ILE A 108 -3.32 11.30 9.12
CA ILE A 108 -3.46 11.45 10.58
C ILE A 108 -2.42 12.38 11.20
N GLN A 109 -1.27 12.59 10.55
CA GLN A 109 -0.23 13.52 11.02
C GLN A 109 -0.55 14.98 10.66
N GLU A 110 -1.23 15.20 9.53
CA GLU A 110 -1.62 16.53 9.04
C GLU A 110 -3.09 16.89 9.41
N GLY A 111 -3.89 15.89 9.75
CA GLY A 111 -5.30 16.03 10.13
C GLY A 111 -5.53 16.41 11.59
N ASN A 112 -6.81 16.55 11.93
CA ASN A 112 -7.32 16.73 13.29
C ASN A 112 -8.30 15.59 13.64
N CYS A 113 -7.81 14.35 13.69
CA CYS A 113 -8.57 13.15 13.92
C CYS A 113 -7.99 12.33 15.08
N TYR A 114 -8.73 12.24 16.20
CA TYR A 114 -8.43 11.37 17.34
C TYR A 114 -7.16 11.72 18.16
N GLU A 115 -6.75 12.98 18.21
CA GLU A 115 -5.58 13.39 19.00
C GLU A 115 -5.85 13.38 20.51
N ASP A 116 -4.96 12.69 21.22
CA ASP A 116 -4.97 12.55 22.67
C ASP A 116 -3.87 13.37 23.35
N VAL A 117 -3.01 14.05 22.58
CA VAL A 117 -1.98 14.97 23.07
C VAL A 117 -1.70 16.13 22.11
N ILE A 118 -1.35 17.29 22.66
CA ILE A 118 -0.93 18.49 21.93
C ILE A 118 0.39 18.98 22.54
N PHE A 119 1.42 19.12 21.71
CA PHE A 119 2.68 19.78 22.10
C PHE A 119 2.62 21.26 21.75
N ASP A 120 2.79 22.12 22.74
CA ASP A 120 2.91 23.57 22.57
C ASP A 120 4.39 23.95 22.62
N VAL A 121 4.97 24.22 21.46
CA VAL A 121 6.39 24.58 21.30
C VAL A 121 6.48 26.05 20.94
N HIS A 122 6.80 26.88 21.92
CA HIS A 122 6.89 28.34 21.77
C HIS A 122 5.64 28.98 21.13
N GLY A 123 4.45 28.48 21.45
CA GLY A 123 3.17 28.99 20.93
C GLY A 123 2.68 28.30 19.65
N VAL A 124 3.51 27.42 19.04
CA VAL A 124 3.10 26.58 17.91
C VAL A 124 2.57 25.25 18.44
N GLN A 125 1.33 24.91 18.09
CA GLN A 125 0.67 23.68 18.53
C GLN A 125 0.89 22.54 17.54
N PHE A 126 1.26 21.38 18.06
CA PHE A 126 1.44 20.14 17.32
C PHE A 126 0.54 19.05 17.95
N PRO A 127 -0.67 18.85 17.41
CA PRO A 127 -1.51 17.71 17.76
C PRO A 127 -0.82 16.39 17.40
N ALA A 128 -0.97 15.36 18.23
CA ALA A 128 -0.34 14.05 18.01
C ALA A 128 -1.08 12.92 18.76
N HIS A 129 -0.60 11.68 18.55
CA HIS A 129 -1.15 10.45 19.09
C HIS A 129 -0.15 9.75 20.01
N LYS A 130 -0.50 9.51 21.28
CA LYS A 130 0.40 8.89 22.27
C LYS A 130 0.79 7.46 21.88
N CYS A 131 -0.13 6.69 21.30
CA CYS A 131 0.13 5.32 20.85
C CYS A 131 1.25 5.26 19.80
N ILE A 132 1.19 6.11 18.76
CA ILE A 132 2.20 6.20 17.71
C ILE A 132 3.54 6.66 18.30
N LEU A 133 3.55 7.73 19.08
CA LEU A 133 4.79 8.25 19.65
C LEU A 133 5.46 7.28 20.60
N SER A 134 4.68 6.53 21.39
CA SER A 134 5.20 5.53 22.33
C SER A 134 5.77 4.32 21.58
N ALA A 135 5.10 3.85 20.53
CA ALA A 135 5.60 2.75 19.68
C ALA A 135 6.89 3.14 18.93
N ARG A 136 7.07 4.43 18.62
CA ARG A 136 8.19 4.94 17.83
C ARG A 136 9.36 5.49 18.67
N SER A 137 9.19 5.60 19.99
CA SER A 137 10.19 6.19 20.87
C SER A 137 9.95 5.83 22.33
N GLU A 138 10.92 5.13 22.91
CA GLU A 138 10.95 4.78 24.32
C GLU A 138 10.88 6.02 25.23
N TYR A 139 11.51 7.12 24.83
CA TYR A 139 11.42 8.40 25.54
C TYR A 139 9.97 8.85 25.72
N PHE A 140 9.19 8.89 24.63
CA PHE A 140 7.78 9.30 24.70
C PHE A 140 6.98 8.31 25.54
N ALA A 141 7.20 7.00 25.37
CA ALA A 141 6.55 5.96 26.17
C ALA A 141 6.76 6.17 27.69
N ILE A 142 8.00 6.49 28.12
CA ILE A 142 8.34 6.77 29.52
C ILE A 142 7.73 8.10 29.99
N GLN A 143 7.84 9.17 29.19
CA GLN A 143 7.37 10.50 29.61
C GLN A 143 5.86 10.54 29.81
N PHE A 144 5.08 9.90 28.93
CA PHE A 144 3.62 9.85 29.09
C PHE A 144 3.16 9.07 30.32
N LYS A 145 3.95 8.12 30.82
CA LYS A 145 3.67 7.39 32.07
C LYS A 145 4.11 8.14 33.32
N THR A 146 5.03 9.08 33.18
CA THR A 146 5.67 9.79 34.29
C THR A 146 5.27 11.26 34.31
N ARG A 147 6.09 12.14 33.75
CA ARG A 147 5.95 13.59 33.84
C ARG A 147 4.71 14.13 33.12
N TRP A 148 4.31 13.49 32.03
CA TRP A 148 3.20 13.90 31.19
C TRP A 148 1.93 13.07 31.43
N LYS A 149 1.91 12.29 32.52
CA LYS A 149 0.73 11.54 32.93
C LYS A 149 -0.47 12.47 33.08
N ASP A 150 -1.61 12.05 32.53
CA ASP A 150 -2.90 12.76 32.55
C ASP A 150 -2.90 14.15 31.90
N ARG A 151 -1.82 14.52 31.19
CA ARG A 151 -1.74 15.78 30.45
C ARG A 151 -2.21 15.59 29.02
N ARG A 152 -3.11 16.48 28.58
CA ARG A 152 -3.47 16.64 27.17
C ARG A 152 -2.60 17.66 26.46
N VAL A 153 -2.17 18.71 27.15
CA VAL A 153 -1.31 19.76 26.57
C VAL A 153 0.05 19.75 27.26
N ILE A 154 1.11 19.62 26.48
CA ILE A 154 2.50 19.57 26.93
C ILE A 154 3.23 20.79 26.38
N SER A 155 3.48 21.77 27.24
CA SER A 155 4.24 22.97 26.86
C SER A 155 5.75 22.70 26.95
N LEU A 156 6.42 22.79 25.80
CA LEU A 156 7.86 22.72 25.67
C LEU A 156 8.43 24.14 25.58
N ARG A 157 8.93 24.65 26.71
CA ARG A 157 9.49 26.01 26.84
C ARG A 157 11.02 26.06 26.77
N ASN A 158 11.67 24.92 26.54
CA ASN A 158 13.12 24.86 26.45
C ASN A 158 13.57 25.57 25.18
N GLU A 159 14.35 26.65 25.31
CA GLU A 159 14.85 27.46 24.19
C GLU A 159 15.69 26.66 23.18
N MET A 160 16.22 25.50 23.58
CA MET A 160 16.94 24.59 22.70
C MET A 160 16.02 23.80 21.73
N ILE A 161 14.69 23.87 21.90
CA ILE A 161 13.73 23.12 21.08
C ILE A 161 13.05 24.08 20.09
N GLN A 162 13.59 24.15 18.87
CA GLN A 162 12.98 24.95 17.80
C GLN A 162 11.71 24.28 17.26
N SER A 163 10.64 25.05 17.06
CA SER A 163 9.33 24.53 16.60
C SER A 163 9.41 23.88 15.21
N ASN A 164 10.19 24.45 14.28
CA ASN A 164 10.41 23.88 12.96
C ASN A 164 11.10 22.51 13.02
N ALA A 165 12.14 22.38 13.86
CA ALA A 165 12.85 21.12 14.04
C ALA A 165 11.97 20.08 14.74
N PHE A 166 11.17 20.50 15.73
CA PHE A 166 10.22 19.61 16.41
C PHE A 166 9.18 19.04 15.44
N GLY A 167 8.60 19.86 14.56
CA GLY A 167 7.66 19.40 13.53
C GLY A 167 8.27 18.37 12.58
N LYS A 168 9.55 18.54 12.21
CA LYS A 168 10.28 17.58 11.37
C LYS A 168 10.56 16.24 12.07
N ILE A 169 10.92 16.28 13.36
CA ILE A 169 11.08 15.06 14.16
C ILE A 169 9.74 14.37 14.37
N LEU A 170 8.67 15.12 14.61
CA LEU A 170 7.33 14.58 14.70
C LEU A 170 6.94 13.88 13.39
N ARG A 171 7.17 14.53 12.24
CA ARG A 171 6.95 13.91 10.92
C ARG A 171 7.77 12.63 10.73
N TYR A 172 9.02 12.60 11.19
CA TYR A 172 9.84 11.38 11.17
C TYR A 172 9.23 10.24 12.00
N LEU A 173 8.65 10.53 13.17
CA LEU A 173 8.01 9.51 13.99
C LEU A 173 6.81 8.86 13.28
N TYR A 174 6.03 9.64 12.52
CA TYR A 174 4.90 9.11 11.74
C TYR A 174 5.32 8.45 10.45
N LEU A 175 6.26 9.02 9.68
CA LEU A 175 6.49 8.63 8.28
C LEU A 175 7.85 7.96 8.06
N GLY A 176 8.70 7.86 9.08
CA GLY A 176 10.10 7.41 8.94
C GLY A 176 10.96 8.32 8.06
N CYS A 177 10.46 9.52 7.71
CA CYS A 177 11.07 10.45 6.78
C CYS A 177 11.46 11.75 7.48
N LEU A 178 12.71 12.18 7.30
CA LEU A 178 13.21 13.48 7.77
C LEU A 178 13.67 14.30 6.57
N GLU A 179 13.05 15.46 6.38
CA GLU A 179 13.45 16.44 5.37
C GLU A 179 13.87 17.74 6.08
N THR A 180 15.13 18.14 5.91
CA THR A 180 15.64 19.37 6.52
C THR A 180 16.78 19.98 5.73
N GLN A 181 17.01 21.28 5.90
CA GLN A 181 18.21 21.93 5.40
C GLN A 181 19.37 21.64 6.35
N PHE A 182 20.59 21.55 5.80
CA PHE A 182 21.78 21.31 6.63
C PHE A 182 22.00 22.38 7.70
N ASP A 183 21.61 23.63 7.43
CA ASP A 183 21.71 24.74 8.39
C ASP A 183 20.83 24.54 9.63
N ASN A 184 19.76 23.75 9.52
CA ASN A 184 18.82 23.45 10.62
C ASN A 184 19.04 22.03 11.19
N LEU A 185 20.16 21.40 10.86
CA LEU A 185 20.42 20.00 11.22
C LEU A 185 20.71 19.84 12.70
N ASP A 186 21.45 20.78 13.29
CA ASP A 186 21.84 20.72 14.71
C ASP A 186 20.61 20.75 15.62
N ASP A 187 19.59 21.54 15.28
CA ASP A 187 18.32 21.56 16.01
C ASP A 187 17.61 20.20 15.95
N CYS A 188 17.57 19.58 14.76
CA CYS A 188 16.98 18.26 14.59
C CYS A 188 17.76 17.19 15.38
N LEU A 189 19.09 17.25 15.35
CA LEU A 189 19.97 16.35 16.10
C LEU A 189 19.79 16.49 17.62
N ASN A 190 19.66 17.72 18.12
CA ASN A 190 19.44 17.97 19.54
C ASN A 190 18.12 17.37 20.02
N ILE A 191 17.04 17.55 19.25
CA ILE A 191 15.74 16.96 19.55
C ILE A 191 15.80 15.43 19.43
N ALA A 192 16.43 14.88 18.37
CA ALA A 192 16.59 13.44 18.20
C ALA A 192 17.34 12.79 19.37
N LYS A 193 18.42 13.44 19.86
CA LYS A 193 19.15 13.03 21.07
C LYS A 193 18.25 13.03 22.30
N GLN A 194 17.48 14.09 22.51
CA GLN A 194 16.57 14.19 23.65
C GLN A 194 15.46 13.12 23.61
N CYS A 195 14.94 12.82 22.42
CA CYS A 195 13.93 11.79 22.19
C CYS A 195 14.51 10.37 22.05
N GLN A 196 15.82 10.19 22.27
CA GLN A 196 16.53 8.91 22.21
C GLN A 196 16.37 8.17 20.87
N LEU A 197 16.34 8.91 19.76
CA LEU A 197 16.15 8.37 18.41
C LEU A 197 17.48 7.92 17.80
N MET A 198 18.12 6.91 18.38
CA MET A 198 19.47 6.46 17.99
C MET A 198 19.55 6.06 16.51
N GLY A 199 18.58 5.30 16.00
CA GLY A 199 18.55 4.91 14.58
C GLY A 199 18.41 6.09 13.61
N LEU A 200 17.75 7.18 14.03
CA LEU A 200 17.71 8.42 13.23
C LEU A 200 19.08 9.11 13.24
N MET A 201 19.73 9.18 14.40
CA MET A 201 21.04 9.82 14.53
C MET A 201 22.09 9.12 13.65
N GLU A 202 22.13 7.79 13.63
CA GLU A 202 23.00 7.02 12.74
C GLU A 202 22.72 7.32 11.26
N LYS A 203 21.44 7.35 10.87
CA LYS A 203 21.04 7.72 9.50
C LYS A 203 21.46 9.15 9.12
N ILE A 204 21.39 10.10 10.05
CA ILE A 204 21.86 11.48 9.83
C ILE A 204 23.38 11.48 9.58
N GLU A 205 24.14 10.79 10.43
CA GLU A 205 25.60 10.69 10.29
C GLU A 205 26.00 10.07 8.94
N ASP A 206 25.30 9.03 8.50
CA ASP A 206 25.49 8.41 7.19
C ASP A 206 25.24 9.36 6.01
N VAL A 207 24.20 10.20 6.07
CA VAL A 207 23.95 11.20 5.04
C VAL A 207 25.04 12.27 5.04
N CYS A 208 25.47 12.73 6.23
CA CYS A 208 26.56 13.70 6.36
C CYS A 208 27.87 13.19 5.75
N ARG A 209 28.22 11.92 6.00
CA ARG A 209 29.41 11.27 5.40
C ARG A 209 29.32 11.24 3.87
N ARG A 210 28.16 10.89 3.31
CA ARG A 210 27.93 10.86 1.85
C ARG A 210 27.99 12.24 1.21
N LYS A 211 27.42 13.27 1.85
CA LYS A 211 27.54 14.67 1.39
C LYS A 211 29.00 15.08 1.25
N PHE A 212 29.80 14.87 2.28
CA PHE A 212 31.22 15.26 2.27
C PHE A 212 32.00 14.56 1.14
N SER A 213 31.72 13.29 0.89
CA SER A 213 32.28 12.55 -0.24
C SER A 213 31.87 13.13 -1.60
N LEU A 214 30.63 13.56 -1.78
CA LEU A 214 30.15 14.11 -3.05
C LEU A 214 30.72 15.50 -3.35
N GLU A 215 30.77 16.36 -2.35
CA GLU A 215 31.29 17.74 -2.48
C GLU A 215 32.81 17.75 -2.72
N SER A 216 33.54 16.76 -2.16
CA SER A 216 34.98 16.60 -2.43
C SER A 216 35.29 16.04 -3.81
N MET A 217 34.38 15.27 -4.43
CA MET A 217 34.58 14.67 -5.76
C MET A 217 34.18 15.58 -6.93
N LYS A 218 33.24 16.52 -6.73
CA LYS A 218 32.69 17.37 -7.79
C LYS A 218 32.79 18.85 -7.44
N VAL A 219 33.69 19.55 -8.11
CA VAL A 219 33.88 21.01 -7.96
C VAL A 219 32.59 21.75 -8.35
N GLY A 220 32.05 22.54 -7.42
CA GLY A 220 30.86 23.38 -7.65
C GLY A 220 29.52 22.74 -7.26
N VAL A 221 29.50 21.53 -6.70
CA VAL A 221 28.28 20.91 -6.15
C VAL A 221 28.16 21.29 -4.67
N GLN A 222 27.01 21.86 -4.29
CA GLN A 222 26.64 22.11 -2.89
C GLN A 222 25.32 21.40 -2.59
N VAL A 223 25.31 20.59 -1.52
CA VAL A 223 24.11 19.89 -1.07
C VAL A 223 23.52 20.64 0.14
N ASN A 224 22.44 21.40 -0.10
CA ASN A 224 21.83 22.25 0.93
C ASN A 224 20.69 21.58 1.68
N MET A 225 20.17 20.47 1.16
CA MET A 225 19.01 19.79 1.69
C MET A 225 19.35 18.31 1.97
N MET A 226 18.89 17.84 3.12
CA MET A 226 19.01 16.47 3.61
C MET A 226 17.63 15.81 3.57
N ILE A 227 17.55 14.66 2.91
CA ILE A 227 16.41 13.73 3.03
C ILE A 227 16.92 12.41 3.63
N ILE A 228 16.30 12.00 4.72
CA ILE A 228 16.37 10.63 5.22
C ILE A 228 15.04 9.99 4.91
N GLU A 229 15.12 8.82 4.29
CA GLU A 229 13.96 8.07 3.87
C GLU A 229 14.11 6.60 4.29
N PRO A 230 13.00 5.89 4.58
CA PRO A 230 13.04 4.51 5.06
C PRO A 230 13.51 3.53 3.97
N GLN A 231 14.70 2.95 4.11
CA GLN A 231 15.41 2.22 3.05
C GLN A 231 14.60 1.04 2.47
N ASP A 232 13.84 0.32 3.31
CA ASP A 232 13.09 -0.88 2.95
C ASP A 232 11.57 -0.68 2.96
N LYS A 233 11.04 0.24 2.14
CA LYS A 233 9.57 0.47 2.00
C LYS A 233 8.85 0.61 3.37
N SER A 234 9.45 1.35 4.31
CA SER A 234 8.89 1.56 5.64
C SER A 234 8.76 0.29 6.51
N GLN A 235 9.51 -0.80 6.25
CA GLN A 235 9.45 -2.02 7.08
C GLN A 235 9.72 -1.75 8.57
N GLU A 236 10.76 -1.00 8.91
CA GLU A 236 11.06 -0.60 10.30
C GLU A 236 9.88 0.15 10.94
N LEU A 237 9.28 1.09 10.20
CA LEU A 237 8.10 1.83 10.66
C LEU A 237 6.91 0.91 10.92
N LYS A 238 6.61 0.01 9.97
CA LYS A 238 5.54 -0.97 10.06
C LYS A 238 5.77 -1.97 11.21
N MET A 239 7.02 -2.35 11.47
CA MET A 239 7.39 -3.22 12.60
C MET A 239 7.21 -2.53 13.94
N ASP A 240 7.67 -1.28 14.07
CA ASP A 240 7.54 -0.52 15.32
C ASP A 240 6.07 -0.26 15.65
N LEU A 241 5.25 0.16 14.67
CA LEU A 241 3.80 0.29 14.86
C LEU A 241 3.11 -1.06 15.05
N GLY A 242 3.72 -2.14 14.57
CA GLY A 242 3.30 -3.50 14.78
C GLY A 242 3.34 -3.98 16.23
N GLN A 243 4.13 -3.33 17.09
CA GLN A 243 4.15 -3.61 18.53
C GLN A 243 2.76 -3.38 19.17
N LEU A 244 1.97 -2.46 18.61
CA LEU A 244 0.59 -2.19 19.06
C LEU A 244 -0.34 -3.40 18.87
N VAL A 245 -0.02 -4.34 17.98
CA VAL A 245 -0.77 -5.61 17.84
C VAL A 245 -0.66 -6.42 19.14
N ASN A 246 0.55 -6.55 19.69
CA ASN A 246 0.79 -7.34 20.91
C ASN A 246 0.06 -6.78 22.13
N GLU A 247 -0.19 -5.47 22.13
CA GLU A 247 -0.95 -4.77 23.16
C GLU A 247 -2.46 -4.89 22.95
N ALA A 248 -2.90 -4.86 21.69
CA ALA A 248 -4.31 -4.96 21.34
C ALA A 248 -4.88 -6.37 21.52
N VAL A 249 -4.06 -7.41 21.38
CA VAL A 249 -4.47 -8.80 21.53
C VAL A 249 -4.69 -9.17 23.01
N PRO A 250 -5.83 -9.78 23.38
CA PRO A 250 -6.08 -10.21 24.75
C PRO A 250 -5.04 -11.24 25.22
N THR A 251 -4.67 -11.17 26.50
CA THR A 251 -3.58 -11.97 27.10
C THR A 251 -3.74 -13.48 26.86
N ALA A 252 -4.97 -14.00 26.83
CA ALA A 252 -5.26 -15.40 26.57
C ALA A 252 -4.79 -15.90 25.19
N LEU A 253 -4.70 -14.99 24.20
CA LEU A 253 -4.39 -15.31 22.81
C LEU A 253 -2.93 -15.01 22.41
N LYS A 254 -2.11 -14.45 23.30
CA LYS A 254 -0.72 -14.05 23.00
C LYS A 254 0.19 -15.21 22.54
N LYS A 255 -0.21 -16.47 22.74
CA LYS A 255 0.49 -17.66 22.23
C LYS A 255 0.45 -17.80 20.69
N TRP A 256 -0.44 -17.07 20.02
CA TRP A 256 -0.67 -17.16 18.57
C TRP A 256 0.10 -16.12 17.76
N VAL A 257 0.76 -15.15 18.41
CA VAL A 257 1.62 -14.18 17.71
C VAL A 257 3.02 -14.78 17.55
N PRO A 258 3.56 -14.92 16.32
CA PRO A 258 4.93 -15.40 16.13
C PRO A 258 5.93 -14.34 16.63
N GLY A 259 6.81 -14.71 17.56
CA GLY A 259 7.91 -13.87 18.05
C GLY A 259 7.96 -13.77 19.59
N GLU A 260 8.97 -14.44 20.17
CA GLU A 260 9.48 -14.46 21.55
C GLU A 260 8.52 -14.41 22.77
N LEU A 261 8.96 -15.09 23.83
CA LEU A 261 8.27 -15.31 25.11
C LEU A 261 7.64 -14.02 25.68
N PRO A 262 6.46 -14.09 26.33
CA PRO A 262 5.83 -12.92 26.92
C PRO A 262 6.62 -12.54 28.18
N PHE A 263 7.66 -11.73 28.03
CA PHE A 263 7.90 -10.74 29.05
C PHE A 263 6.70 -9.81 28.96
N GLU A 264 5.76 -9.95 29.91
CA GLU A 264 4.73 -8.93 30.09
C GLU A 264 5.49 -7.61 30.31
N PRO A 265 5.38 -6.62 29.41
CA PRO A 265 6.02 -5.35 29.68
C PRO A 265 5.43 -4.83 30.99
N GLU A 266 6.29 -4.53 31.97
CA GLU A 266 5.91 -4.06 33.32
C GLU A 266 5.01 -2.81 33.28
N THR A 267 4.88 -2.17 32.12
CA THR A 267 4.12 -0.95 31.95
C THR A 267 3.16 -1.06 30.77
N SER A 268 1.85 -1.11 31.06
CA SER A 268 0.81 -1.05 30.03
C SER A 268 0.94 0.25 29.20
N LEU A 269 0.85 0.13 27.88
CA LEU A 269 0.93 1.22 26.90
C LEU A 269 -0.49 1.68 26.49
N LEU A 270 -1.47 1.44 27.36
CA LEU A 270 -2.92 1.53 27.12
C LEU A 270 -3.39 2.97 26.84
N TYR A 271 -3.25 3.40 25.60
CA TYR A 271 -4.00 4.52 25.03
C TYR A 271 -5.14 4.03 24.11
N HIS A 272 -5.60 2.79 24.31
CA HIS A 272 -6.76 2.28 23.60
C HIS A 272 -8.00 3.11 23.93
N ASP A 273 -8.71 3.51 22.89
CA ASP A 273 -9.88 4.38 22.93
C ASP A 273 -11.11 3.72 22.28
N VAL A 274 -10.97 2.46 21.86
CA VAL A 274 -12.03 1.55 21.44
C VAL A 274 -11.66 0.10 21.75
N CYS A 275 -12.65 -0.71 22.09
CA CYS A 275 -12.51 -2.15 22.26
C CYS A 275 -13.42 -2.89 21.28
N PHE A 276 -12.92 -3.96 20.67
CA PHE A 276 -13.72 -4.85 19.82
C PHE A 276 -13.88 -6.20 20.51
N GLN A 277 -15.12 -6.60 20.75
CA GLN A 277 -15.44 -7.93 21.25
C GLN A 277 -15.69 -8.86 20.05
N VAL A 278 -14.88 -9.90 19.93
CA VAL A 278 -14.99 -10.97 18.93
C VAL A 278 -15.12 -12.28 19.70
N GLU A 279 -16.24 -12.98 19.53
CA GLU A 279 -16.61 -14.11 20.39
C GLU A 279 -16.53 -13.71 21.88
N ASP A 280 -15.78 -14.45 22.70
CA ASP A 280 -15.57 -14.19 24.13
C ASP A 280 -14.31 -13.35 24.43
N HIS A 281 -13.65 -12.80 23.40
CA HIS A 281 -12.38 -12.09 23.52
C HIS A 281 -12.53 -10.59 23.25
N ILE A 282 -11.82 -9.77 24.05
CA ILE A 282 -11.83 -8.30 23.93
C ILE A 282 -10.47 -7.83 23.42
N PHE A 283 -10.47 -7.13 22.29
CA PHE A 283 -9.31 -6.52 21.66
C PHE A 283 -9.24 -5.03 21.97
N ASN A 284 -8.13 -4.56 22.56
CA ASN A 284 -7.94 -3.18 22.99
C ASN A 284 -7.28 -2.34 21.87
N CYS A 285 -8.08 -1.61 21.10
CA CYS A 285 -7.67 -1.02 19.84
C CYS A 285 -7.65 0.52 19.85
N HIS A 286 -7.11 1.09 18.77
CA HIS A 286 -6.96 2.53 18.60
C HIS A 286 -7.83 3.03 17.43
N LYS A 287 -8.74 3.97 17.69
CA LYS A 287 -9.65 4.57 16.70
C LYS A 287 -8.88 5.17 15.54
N VAL A 288 -7.74 5.83 15.82
CA VAL A 288 -6.89 6.44 14.78
C VAL A 288 -6.50 5.43 13.69
N PHE A 289 -6.17 4.18 14.05
CA PHE A 289 -5.82 3.15 13.09
C PHE A 289 -7.04 2.53 12.40
N PHE A 290 -8.05 2.13 13.17
CA PHE A 290 -9.23 1.48 12.61
C PHE A 290 -10.04 2.42 11.72
N CYS A 291 -10.35 3.62 12.20
CA CYS A 291 -11.13 4.62 11.45
C CYS A 291 -10.29 5.28 10.34
N GLY A 292 -8.97 5.36 10.50
CA GLY A 292 -8.08 5.92 9.48
C GLY A 292 -7.85 5.00 8.28
N ARG A 293 -8.06 3.69 8.46
CA ARG A 293 -7.82 2.67 7.42
C ARG A 293 -9.08 2.01 6.88
N SER A 294 -10.22 2.16 7.56
CA SER A 294 -11.49 1.54 7.17
C SER A 294 -12.66 2.48 7.38
N ASP A 295 -13.37 2.77 6.30
CA ASP A 295 -14.62 3.54 6.35
C ASP A 295 -15.75 2.76 7.06
N TYR A 296 -15.69 1.42 7.03
CA TYR A 296 -16.61 0.57 7.81
C TYR A 296 -16.42 0.83 9.31
N PHE A 297 -15.18 0.73 9.82
CA PHE A 297 -14.94 0.95 11.25
C PHE A 297 -15.17 2.40 11.66
N LYS A 298 -14.89 3.36 10.78
CA LYS A 298 -15.23 4.76 10.99
C LYS A 298 -16.74 4.93 11.17
N ALA A 299 -17.55 4.42 10.25
CA ALA A 299 -19.00 4.45 10.34
C ALA A 299 -19.53 3.70 11.57
N LEU A 300 -18.96 2.53 11.87
CA LEU A 300 -19.34 1.71 13.03
C LEU A 300 -19.10 2.44 14.35
N VAL A 301 -17.97 3.13 14.48
CA VAL A 301 -17.65 3.96 15.64
C VAL A 301 -18.58 5.19 15.68
N GLU A 302 -18.78 5.89 14.57
CA GLU A 302 -19.66 7.08 14.53
C GLU A 302 -21.13 6.74 14.86
N ASP A 303 -21.67 5.63 14.34
CA ASP A 303 -23.05 5.18 14.52
C ASP A 303 -23.31 4.65 15.95
N HIS A 304 -22.37 3.88 16.51
CA HIS A 304 -22.50 3.40 17.89
C HIS A 304 -22.28 4.50 18.97
N PHE A 305 -21.68 5.64 18.63
CA PHE A 305 -21.39 6.73 19.58
C PHE A 305 -22.19 8.01 19.37
N GLY A 306 -23.30 7.95 18.63
CA GLY A 306 -24.33 8.98 18.72
C GLY A 306 -24.94 9.10 20.13
N GLU A 307 -25.04 8.00 20.90
CA GLU A 307 -25.82 7.97 22.16
C GLU A 307 -25.22 7.16 23.35
N CYS A 308 -24.12 6.40 23.22
CA CYS A 308 -23.69 5.43 24.26
C CYS A 308 -22.32 5.67 24.91
N CYS A 309 -22.06 6.88 25.42
CA CYS A 309 -20.89 7.17 26.26
C CYS A 309 -21.33 7.80 27.59
N HIS A 310 -22.08 7.07 28.40
CA HIS A 310 -22.35 7.48 29.79
C HIS A 310 -21.27 6.90 30.71
N ASN A 311 -20.38 7.76 31.21
CA ASN A 311 -19.44 7.54 32.34
C ASN A 311 -17.94 7.32 32.05
N GLY A 312 -17.43 7.57 30.84
CA GLY A 312 -15.98 7.62 30.60
C GLY A 312 -15.27 6.27 30.45
N ASP A 313 -16.03 5.17 30.35
CA ASP A 313 -15.51 3.86 29.99
C ASP A 313 -15.14 3.79 28.49
N VAL A 314 -14.08 3.04 28.16
CA VAL A 314 -13.70 2.79 26.77
C VAL A 314 -14.80 1.95 26.11
N PRO A 315 -15.31 2.37 24.94
CA PRO A 315 -16.46 1.68 24.36
C PRO A 315 -16.11 0.30 23.82
N VAL A 316 -17.02 -0.65 24.02
CA VAL A 316 -16.90 -2.03 23.54
C VAL A 316 -17.90 -2.29 22.42
N ILE A 317 -17.41 -2.55 21.21
CA ILE A 317 -18.21 -2.85 20.02
C ILE A 317 -18.16 -4.35 19.73
N LYS A 318 -19.32 -4.98 19.61
CA LYS A 318 -19.42 -6.41 19.28
C LYS A 318 -19.31 -6.62 17.78
N ILE A 319 -18.32 -7.40 17.37
CA ILE A 319 -18.13 -7.87 16.01
C ILE A 319 -18.76 -9.26 15.91
N LYS A 320 -19.60 -9.46 14.90
CA LYS A 320 -20.34 -10.72 14.67
C LYS A 320 -19.80 -11.43 13.43
N ASP A 321 -20.08 -12.73 13.36
CA ASP A 321 -19.87 -13.56 12.16
C ASP A 321 -18.41 -13.61 11.64
N ILE A 322 -17.45 -13.37 12.53
CA ILE A 322 -16.02 -13.44 12.24
C ILE A 322 -15.31 -14.18 13.37
N SER A 323 -14.42 -15.11 13.00
CA SER A 323 -13.62 -15.86 13.95
C SER A 323 -12.52 -14.98 14.55
N VAL A 324 -12.09 -15.34 15.77
CA VAL A 324 -10.93 -14.71 16.43
C VAL A 324 -9.68 -14.72 15.55
N GLN A 325 -9.44 -15.80 14.80
CA GLN A 325 -8.26 -15.93 13.94
C GLN A 325 -8.30 -14.96 12.75
N VAL A 326 -9.45 -14.81 12.09
CA VAL A 326 -9.62 -13.85 11.00
C VAL A 326 -9.45 -12.41 11.51
N PHE A 327 -10.04 -12.09 12.68
CA PHE A 327 -9.89 -10.76 13.26
C PHE A 327 -8.44 -10.44 13.66
N LEU A 328 -7.67 -11.42 14.12
CA LEU A 328 -6.23 -11.25 14.39
C LEU A 328 -5.45 -10.85 13.13
N LEU A 329 -5.76 -11.44 11.97
CA LEU A 329 -5.11 -11.09 10.71
C LEU A 329 -5.53 -9.70 10.22
N VAL A 330 -6.80 -9.33 10.39
CA VAL A 330 -7.29 -7.96 10.14
C VAL A 330 -6.57 -6.96 11.04
N LEU A 331 -6.41 -7.28 12.33
CA LEU A 331 -5.71 -6.46 13.30
C LEU A 331 -4.25 -6.24 12.89
N GLN A 332 -3.52 -7.32 12.56
CA GLN A 332 -2.15 -7.25 12.05
C GLN A 332 -2.06 -6.33 10.83
N TYR A 333 -2.95 -6.50 9.85
CA TYR A 333 -2.99 -5.66 8.66
C TYR A 333 -3.27 -4.18 8.96
N ILE A 334 -4.16 -3.88 9.90
CA ILE A 334 -4.49 -2.51 10.29
C ILE A 334 -3.26 -1.80 10.87
N TYR A 335 -2.48 -2.46 11.72
CA TYR A 335 -1.30 -1.83 12.33
C TYR A 335 -0.04 -1.91 11.47
N GLN A 336 0.15 -2.95 10.66
CA GLN A 336 1.43 -3.26 10.00
C GLN A 336 1.37 -3.19 8.47
N ASP A 337 0.19 -2.98 7.88
CA ASP A 337 -0.04 -3.08 6.43
C ASP A 337 0.32 -4.44 5.82
N ASN A 338 0.45 -5.46 6.66
CA ASN A 338 0.83 -6.81 6.28
C ASN A 338 0.30 -7.82 7.29
N CYS A 339 0.10 -9.05 6.85
CA CYS A 339 -0.22 -10.19 7.70
C CYS A 339 0.19 -11.49 6.99
N GLU A 340 0.53 -12.52 7.75
CA GLU A 340 0.88 -13.83 7.19
C GLU A 340 -0.40 -14.63 6.93
N LEU A 341 -0.65 -14.92 5.66
CA LEU A 341 -1.85 -15.63 5.21
C LEU A 341 -1.48 -17.06 4.82
N SER A 342 -2.23 -18.02 5.35
CA SER A 342 -2.16 -19.43 4.96
C SER A 342 -3.33 -19.78 4.03
N GLU A 343 -3.13 -20.81 3.21
CA GLU A 343 -4.11 -21.30 2.24
C GLU A 343 -5.48 -21.59 2.89
N GLY A 344 -5.49 -22.15 4.10
CA GLY A 344 -6.72 -22.54 4.78
C GLY A 344 -7.59 -21.38 5.30
N ILE A 345 -7.07 -20.15 5.38
CA ILE A 345 -7.81 -19.00 5.95
C ILE A 345 -7.92 -17.81 5.00
N VAL A 346 -7.12 -17.77 3.92
CA VAL A 346 -7.04 -16.61 3.02
C VAL A 346 -8.40 -16.19 2.44
N PHE A 347 -9.30 -17.15 2.20
CA PHE A 347 -10.65 -16.85 1.70
C PHE A 347 -11.54 -16.17 2.76
N GLU A 348 -11.51 -16.64 4.01
CA GLU A 348 -12.25 -16.00 5.11
C GLU A 348 -11.74 -14.58 5.37
N VAL A 349 -10.42 -14.37 5.30
CA VAL A 349 -9.82 -13.04 5.42
C VAL A 349 -10.21 -12.15 4.24
N LEU A 350 -10.29 -12.69 3.01
CA LEU A 350 -10.77 -11.93 1.85
C LEU A 350 -12.21 -11.45 2.05
N CYS A 351 -13.11 -12.31 2.57
CA CYS A 351 -14.48 -11.94 2.90
C CYS A 351 -14.52 -10.82 3.95
N ALA A 352 -13.73 -10.96 5.03
CA ALA A 352 -13.64 -9.94 6.07
C ALA A 352 -13.04 -8.62 5.56
N ALA A 353 -12.05 -8.69 4.67
CA ALA A 353 -11.43 -7.52 4.07
C ALA A 353 -12.42 -6.73 3.21
N ASP A 354 -13.29 -7.42 2.48
CA ASP A 354 -14.37 -6.80 1.73
C ASP A 354 -15.42 -6.17 2.64
N LEU A 355 -15.92 -6.94 3.62
CA LEU A 355 -16.88 -6.46 4.63
C LEU A 355 -16.39 -5.20 5.36
N TYR A 356 -15.11 -5.19 5.75
CA TYR A 356 -14.50 -4.08 6.48
C TYR A 356 -13.93 -2.98 5.59
N LEU A 357 -14.18 -3.03 4.28
CA LEU A 357 -13.72 -2.03 3.32
C LEU A 357 -12.20 -1.78 3.41
N LEU A 358 -11.43 -2.87 3.41
CA LEU A 358 -9.96 -2.89 3.48
C LEU A 358 -9.38 -3.31 2.12
N PRO A 359 -9.36 -2.44 1.10
CA PRO A 359 -8.95 -2.82 -0.26
C PRO A 359 -7.51 -3.32 -0.33
N GLY A 360 -6.59 -2.77 0.48
CA GLY A 360 -5.21 -3.27 0.51
C GLY A 360 -5.09 -4.69 1.09
N LEU A 361 -5.96 -5.09 2.03
CA LEU A 361 -6.00 -6.46 2.54
C LEU A 361 -6.60 -7.42 1.51
N LYS A 362 -7.65 -6.99 0.78
CA LYS A 362 -8.19 -7.78 -0.35
C LYS A 362 -7.10 -8.12 -1.36
N ARG A 363 -6.28 -7.13 -1.72
CA ARG A 363 -5.13 -7.34 -2.63
C ARG A 363 -4.05 -8.24 -2.05
N LEU A 364 -3.79 -8.14 -0.74
CA LEU A 364 -2.85 -9.04 -0.08
C LEU A 364 -3.34 -10.49 -0.11
N CYS A 365 -4.65 -10.71 0.13
CA CYS A 365 -5.28 -12.03 0.00
C CYS A 365 -5.17 -12.56 -1.43
N ALA A 366 -5.52 -11.73 -2.42
CA ALA A 366 -5.42 -12.07 -3.83
C ALA A 366 -4.00 -12.49 -4.23
N LYS A 367 -2.99 -11.71 -3.83
CA LYS A 367 -1.57 -12.01 -4.08
C LYS A 367 -1.12 -13.32 -3.43
N ASN A 368 -1.66 -13.66 -2.26
CA ASN A 368 -1.33 -14.90 -1.55
C ASN A 368 -2.01 -16.11 -2.20
N MET A 369 -3.27 -15.99 -2.63
CA MET A 369 -4.01 -17.06 -3.33
C MET A 369 -3.29 -17.55 -4.60
N VAL A 370 -2.65 -16.65 -5.35
CA VAL A 370 -1.87 -17.00 -6.56
C VAL A 370 -0.76 -18.01 -6.28
N GLN A 371 -0.17 -17.98 -5.08
CA GLN A 371 0.96 -18.87 -4.71
C GLN A 371 0.53 -20.32 -4.56
N TYR A 372 -0.77 -20.57 -4.39
CA TYR A 372 -1.35 -21.88 -4.17
C TYR A 372 -2.25 -22.32 -5.34
N LEU A 373 -2.22 -21.61 -6.48
CA LEU A 373 -3.00 -21.98 -7.66
C LEU A 373 -2.60 -23.37 -8.17
N ASP A 374 -3.61 -24.21 -8.35
CA ASP A 374 -3.52 -25.52 -8.98
C ASP A 374 -4.73 -25.78 -9.88
N VAL A 375 -4.68 -26.87 -10.64
CA VAL A 375 -5.76 -27.22 -11.59
C VAL A 375 -7.12 -27.43 -10.91
N GLN A 376 -7.17 -27.84 -9.64
CA GLN A 376 -8.40 -28.11 -8.91
C GLN A 376 -9.04 -26.86 -8.30
N ASN A 377 -8.22 -25.89 -7.87
CA ASN A 377 -8.69 -24.70 -7.16
C ASN A 377 -8.78 -23.43 -8.04
N THR A 378 -8.25 -23.46 -9.26
CA THR A 378 -8.23 -22.28 -10.14
C THR A 378 -9.62 -21.73 -10.45
N LEU A 379 -10.62 -22.59 -10.71
CA LEU A 379 -11.98 -22.15 -11.02
C LEU A 379 -12.68 -21.46 -9.83
N PRO A 380 -12.70 -22.04 -8.62
CA PRO A 380 -13.19 -21.34 -7.43
C PRO A 380 -12.47 -20.02 -7.14
N ILE A 381 -11.15 -19.95 -7.34
CA ILE A 381 -10.37 -18.73 -7.13
C ILE A 381 -10.73 -17.67 -8.19
N LEU A 382 -10.92 -18.07 -9.45
CA LEU A 382 -11.39 -17.19 -10.52
C LEU A 382 -12.80 -16.62 -10.22
N GLN A 383 -13.73 -17.47 -9.78
CA GLN A 383 -15.06 -17.02 -9.34
C GLN A 383 -14.97 -16.03 -8.19
N SER A 384 -14.09 -16.30 -7.22
CA SER A 384 -13.83 -15.40 -6.09
C SER A 384 -13.24 -14.07 -6.57
N ALA A 385 -12.31 -14.11 -7.55
CA ALA A 385 -11.71 -12.91 -8.13
C ALA A 385 -12.78 -11.99 -8.72
N ARG A 386 -13.72 -12.54 -9.49
CA ARG A 386 -14.85 -11.80 -10.06
C ARG A 386 -15.80 -11.27 -8.98
N LEU A 387 -16.18 -12.12 -8.03
CA LEU A 387 -17.08 -11.74 -6.92
C LEU A 387 -16.55 -10.54 -6.13
N PHE A 388 -15.24 -10.52 -5.86
CA PHE A 388 -14.59 -9.47 -5.09
C PHE A 388 -13.99 -8.34 -5.95
N ASN A 389 -14.22 -8.32 -7.27
CA ASN A 389 -13.65 -7.36 -8.21
C ASN A 389 -12.11 -7.25 -8.11
N LEU A 390 -11.42 -8.37 -8.30
CA LEU A 390 -9.96 -8.50 -8.24
C LEU A 390 -9.40 -8.82 -9.64
N PRO A 391 -9.34 -7.84 -10.56
CA PRO A 391 -9.01 -8.08 -11.97
C PRO A 391 -7.61 -8.68 -12.17
N ARG A 392 -6.67 -8.34 -11.29
CA ARG A 392 -5.32 -8.91 -11.34
C ARG A 392 -5.31 -10.40 -11.03
N LEU A 393 -6.11 -10.84 -10.04
CA LEU A 393 -6.21 -12.26 -9.69
C LEU A 393 -6.92 -13.04 -10.80
N GLU A 394 -7.97 -12.46 -11.38
CA GLU A 394 -8.67 -13.03 -12.55
C GLU A 394 -7.71 -13.26 -13.72
N SER A 395 -6.95 -12.22 -14.10
CA SER A 395 -5.93 -12.30 -15.14
C SER A 395 -4.87 -13.38 -14.83
N GLN A 396 -4.46 -13.54 -13.57
CA GLN A 396 -3.51 -14.57 -13.14
C GLN A 396 -4.12 -15.99 -13.19
N CYS A 397 -5.42 -16.13 -12.92
CA CYS A 397 -6.13 -17.40 -13.11
C CYS A 397 -6.25 -17.75 -14.60
N ALA A 398 -6.56 -16.77 -15.46
CA ALA A 398 -6.61 -16.97 -16.91
C ALA A 398 -5.24 -17.38 -17.47
N GLU A 399 -4.15 -16.76 -16.98
CA GLU A 399 -2.78 -17.16 -17.31
C GLU A 399 -2.49 -18.61 -16.90
N PHE A 400 -2.92 -19.01 -15.69
CA PHE A 400 -2.76 -20.38 -15.20
C PHE A 400 -3.55 -21.39 -16.04
N ILE A 401 -4.80 -21.07 -16.38
CA ILE A 401 -5.64 -21.90 -17.26
C ILE A 401 -4.99 -22.04 -18.63
N ALA A 402 -4.53 -20.92 -19.22
CA ALA A 402 -3.83 -20.94 -20.49
C ALA A 402 -2.67 -21.94 -20.44
N ASN A 403 -1.80 -21.85 -19.43
CA ASN A 403 -0.64 -22.74 -19.26
C ASN A 403 -1.00 -24.21 -19.04
N ASN A 404 -2.21 -24.52 -18.59
CA ASN A 404 -2.70 -25.88 -18.33
C ASN A 404 -3.88 -26.27 -19.24
N LEU A 405 -3.98 -25.65 -20.41
CA LEU A 405 -5.16 -25.68 -21.29
C LEU A 405 -5.73 -27.09 -21.50
N SER A 406 -4.89 -28.06 -21.85
CA SER A 406 -5.33 -29.43 -22.13
C SER A 406 -6.10 -30.09 -20.98
N TRP A 407 -5.76 -29.76 -19.74
CA TRP A 407 -6.47 -30.27 -18.56
C TRP A 407 -7.84 -29.62 -18.45
N PHE A 408 -7.91 -28.28 -18.55
CA PHE A 408 -9.15 -27.52 -18.41
C PHE A 408 -10.15 -27.79 -19.52
N LEU A 409 -9.72 -27.98 -20.78
CA LEU A 409 -10.64 -28.32 -21.88
C LEU A 409 -11.35 -29.67 -21.66
N SER A 410 -10.78 -30.56 -20.84
CA SER A 410 -11.41 -31.85 -20.48
C SER A 410 -12.14 -31.79 -19.14
N ASP A 411 -12.04 -30.69 -18.40
CA ASP A 411 -12.64 -30.53 -17.08
C ASP A 411 -14.11 -30.12 -17.19
N ILE A 412 -14.99 -30.90 -16.56
CA ILE A 412 -16.44 -30.66 -16.60
C ILE A 412 -16.78 -29.32 -15.93
N GLY A 413 -16.07 -28.97 -14.85
CA GLY A 413 -16.27 -27.70 -14.16
C GLY A 413 -15.97 -26.50 -15.07
N PHE A 414 -14.88 -26.57 -15.82
CA PHE A 414 -14.52 -25.54 -16.79
C PHE A 414 -15.52 -25.44 -17.95
N VAL A 415 -15.99 -26.58 -18.47
CA VAL A 415 -17.03 -26.61 -19.52
C VAL A 415 -18.29 -25.87 -19.06
N GLU A 416 -18.80 -26.19 -17.88
CA GLU A 416 -20.01 -25.55 -17.36
C GLU A 416 -19.77 -24.06 -17.07
N PHE A 417 -18.60 -23.70 -16.53
CA PHE A 417 -18.21 -22.31 -16.32
C PHE A 417 -18.24 -21.49 -17.62
N VAL A 418 -17.69 -22.01 -18.72
CA VAL A 418 -17.68 -21.32 -20.02
C VAL A 418 -19.10 -21.17 -20.58
N LYS A 419 -19.97 -22.18 -20.40
CA LYS A 419 -21.38 -22.08 -20.82
C LYS A 419 -22.13 -21.02 -20.03
N GLU A 420 -21.93 -20.94 -18.72
CA GLU A 420 -22.53 -19.91 -17.86
C GLU A 420 -22.08 -18.51 -18.28
N ASP A 421 -20.79 -18.31 -18.53
CA ASP A 421 -20.26 -17.04 -19.03
C ASP A 421 -20.88 -16.67 -20.38
N ALA A 422 -20.95 -17.61 -21.33
CA ALA A 422 -21.55 -17.38 -22.65
C ALA A 422 -23.05 -17.04 -22.57
N GLN A 423 -23.79 -17.66 -21.64
CA GLN A 423 -25.19 -17.35 -21.41
C GLN A 423 -25.36 -15.92 -20.87
N SER A 424 -24.50 -15.51 -19.93
CA SER A 424 -24.57 -14.18 -19.32
C SER A 424 -24.37 -13.04 -20.34
N ILE A 425 -23.62 -13.29 -21.42
CA ILE A 425 -23.40 -12.34 -22.53
C ILE A 425 -24.64 -12.22 -23.41
N LYS A 426 -25.29 -13.34 -23.76
CA LYS A 426 -26.51 -13.35 -24.57
C LYS A 426 -27.65 -12.53 -23.95
N GLU A 427 -27.69 -12.45 -22.63
CA GLU A 427 -28.69 -11.66 -21.88
C GLU A 427 -28.43 -10.15 -21.90
N ARG A 428 -27.19 -9.70 -22.22
CA ARG A 428 -26.78 -8.29 -22.14
C ARG A 428 -26.93 -7.48 -23.44
N GLU A 429 -27.44 -8.08 -24.53
CA GLU A 429 -27.48 -7.48 -25.88
C GLU A 429 -26.10 -6.99 -26.40
N GLU A 430 -24.99 -7.52 -25.86
CA GLU A 430 -23.63 -7.22 -26.30
C GLU A 430 -23.18 -8.27 -27.34
N THR A 431 -22.48 -7.83 -28.39
CA THR A 431 -21.90 -8.72 -29.42
C THR A 431 -20.56 -9.32 -29.00
N ASP A 432 -20.34 -9.44 -27.70
CA ASP A 432 -19.00 -9.66 -27.16
C ASP A 432 -18.64 -11.14 -27.08
N SER A 433 -17.35 -11.38 -27.26
CA SER A 433 -16.68 -12.66 -27.08
C SER A 433 -16.68 -13.06 -25.60
N ILE A 434 -16.53 -14.36 -25.33
CA ILE A 434 -16.48 -14.87 -23.95
C ILE A 434 -15.21 -14.35 -23.27
N ASP A 435 -15.37 -13.45 -22.28
CA ASP A 435 -14.26 -12.72 -21.62
C ASP A 435 -13.11 -13.64 -21.20
N ILE A 436 -13.39 -14.73 -20.49
CA ILE A 436 -12.35 -15.65 -20.01
C ILE A 436 -11.61 -16.33 -21.18
N ILE A 437 -12.30 -16.64 -22.27
CA ILE A 437 -11.69 -17.26 -23.45
C ILE A 437 -10.76 -16.27 -24.14
N ASP A 438 -11.16 -15.00 -24.22
CA ASP A 438 -10.33 -13.96 -24.79
C ASP A 438 -9.08 -13.69 -23.96
N GLU A 439 -9.17 -13.72 -22.63
CA GLU A 439 -8.01 -13.64 -21.76
C GLU A 439 -7.07 -14.84 -21.96
N ILE A 440 -7.61 -16.06 -22.04
CA ILE A 440 -6.82 -17.27 -22.31
C ILE A 440 -6.12 -17.18 -23.68
N ARG A 441 -6.84 -16.80 -24.74
CA ARG A 441 -6.29 -16.59 -26.09
C ARG A 441 -5.17 -15.55 -26.08
N TYR A 442 -5.36 -14.46 -25.33
CA TYR A 442 -4.34 -13.45 -25.14
C TYR A 442 -3.07 -14.04 -24.51
N TYR A 443 -3.19 -14.78 -23.42
CA TYR A 443 -2.03 -15.36 -22.75
C TYR A 443 -1.30 -16.37 -23.63
N ILE A 444 -2.00 -17.24 -24.36
CA ILE A 444 -1.39 -18.16 -25.33
C ILE A 444 -0.58 -17.38 -26.39
N SER A 445 -1.12 -16.26 -26.87
CA SER A 445 -0.47 -15.45 -27.91
C SER A 445 0.68 -14.59 -27.39
N ASN A 446 0.66 -14.21 -26.11
CA ASN A 446 1.61 -13.26 -25.53
C ASN A 446 2.97 -13.90 -25.17
N PHE A 447 3.06 -15.23 -25.08
CA PHE A 447 4.31 -15.95 -24.77
C PHE A 447 5.15 -16.33 -26.01
N VAL A 448 4.72 -15.94 -27.21
CA VAL A 448 5.40 -16.26 -28.46
C VAL A 448 6.66 -15.42 -28.64
N GLN A 449 7.85 -16.01 -28.49
CA GLN A 449 9.13 -15.33 -28.69
C GLN A 449 9.88 -15.83 -29.94
N ASN A 450 9.67 -17.08 -30.34
CA ASN A 450 10.34 -17.70 -31.48
C ASN A 450 9.34 -18.47 -32.38
N TYR A 451 9.85 -19.04 -33.49
CA TYR A 451 9.01 -19.74 -34.47
C TYR A 451 8.40 -21.05 -33.95
N SER A 452 9.10 -21.77 -33.05
CA SER A 452 8.56 -22.97 -32.39
C SER A 452 7.39 -22.59 -31.48
N ASP A 453 7.51 -21.49 -30.73
CA ASP A 453 6.44 -20.98 -29.88
C ASP A 453 5.21 -20.56 -30.71
N MET A 454 5.41 -20.08 -31.95
CA MET A 454 4.31 -19.73 -32.86
C MET A 454 3.49 -20.95 -33.26
N GLU A 455 4.14 -22.07 -33.61
CA GLU A 455 3.44 -23.30 -33.98
C GLU A 455 2.68 -23.90 -32.79
N GLU A 456 3.30 -23.94 -31.60
CA GLU A 456 2.65 -24.42 -30.37
C GLU A 456 1.45 -23.55 -29.97
N ALA A 457 1.60 -22.22 -30.04
CA ALA A 457 0.51 -21.30 -29.74
C ALA A 457 -0.66 -21.48 -30.71
N GLN A 458 -0.39 -21.64 -32.02
CA GLN A 458 -1.44 -21.91 -33.01
C GLN A 458 -2.16 -23.23 -32.75
N GLU A 459 -1.44 -24.28 -32.35
CA GLU A 459 -2.07 -25.56 -31.98
C GLU A 459 -2.99 -25.40 -30.77
N ARG A 460 -2.55 -24.68 -29.74
CA ARG A 460 -3.35 -24.42 -28.53
C ARG A 460 -4.58 -23.54 -28.83
N LEU A 461 -4.47 -22.55 -29.70
CA LEU A 461 -5.61 -21.75 -30.15
C LEU A 461 -6.64 -22.60 -30.92
N ARG A 462 -6.19 -23.50 -31.80
CA ARG A 462 -7.11 -24.42 -32.49
C ARG A 462 -7.88 -25.31 -31.52
N LYS A 463 -7.23 -25.79 -30.46
CA LYS A 463 -7.91 -26.59 -29.42
C LYS A 463 -9.02 -25.81 -28.71
N ILE A 464 -8.88 -24.49 -28.57
CA ILE A 464 -9.95 -23.63 -28.02
C ILE A 464 -11.10 -23.52 -29.01
N ASP A 465 -10.79 -23.31 -30.30
CA ASP A 465 -11.83 -23.19 -31.32
C ASP A 465 -12.60 -24.53 -31.48
N ASP A 466 -11.90 -25.66 -31.50
CA ASP A 466 -12.52 -27.00 -31.51
C ASP A 466 -13.42 -27.20 -30.27
N PHE A 467 -12.96 -26.77 -29.09
CA PHE A 467 -13.73 -26.83 -27.86
C PHE A 467 -15.01 -25.97 -27.91
N LEU A 468 -14.92 -24.73 -28.39
CA LEU A 468 -16.11 -23.86 -28.52
C LEU A 468 -17.10 -24.39 -29.55
N PHE A 469 -16.60 -24.96 -30.64
CA PHE A 469 -17.42 -25.62 -31.65
C PHE A 469 -18.20 -26.80 -31.05
N GLU A 470 -17.54 -27.64 -30.26
CA GLU A 470 -18.18 -28.77 -29.56
C GLU A 470 -19.26 -28.32 -28.55
N LEU A 471 -19.12 -27.12 -27.99
CA LEU A 471 -20.09 -26.53 -27.07
C LEU A 471 -21.24 -25.77 -27.77
N GLU A 472 -21.26 -25.70 -29.09
CA GLU A 472 -22.20 -24.90 -29.89
C GLU A 472 -22.15 -23.39 -29.54
N LEU A 473 -20.96 -22.90 -29.17
CA LEU A 473 -20.71 -21.50 -28.78
C LEU A 473 -20.04 -20.66 -29.87
N ASP A 474 -19.79 -21.23 -31.05
CA ASP A 474 -19.31 -20.48 -32.22
C ASP A 474 -20.46 -19.63 -32.81
N GLY A 475 -20.46 -18.33 -32.52
CA GLY A 475 -21.45 -17.36 -33.01
C GLY A 475 -20.92 -15.94 -33.04
#